data_AF-A0A6N7AXH9-F1
#
_entry.id   AF-A0A6N7AXH9-F1
#
_cell.length_a   1.000
_cell.length_b   1.000
_cell.length_c   1.000
_cell.angle_alpha   90.00
_cell.angle_beta   90.00
_cell.angle_gamma   90.00
#
_symmetry.space_group_name_H-M   'P 1'
#
loop_
_entity.id
_entity.type
_entity.pdbx_description
1 polymer ?
#
loop_
_entity_poly.entity_id
_entity_poly.type
_entity_poly.pdbx_seq_one_letter_code
_entity_poly.pdbx_strand_id
1 'polypeptide(L)'
;MKVEELNVDEKIGNVKDILTETQKKRGVLIHAFQSIQKEHNYLPEDILNTLSKKLDIPLSEVYSTASFYKHFYFKPRGKNIVCVCTGTACHVRGSGKVLEKIEESFGIKEGETTPDLSLTLETVGCVGCCGLAPVITVNEEVAGDLSPKRVNEIINRVKGSK
;
A
#
# COMPACT_ATOMS: atom_id res chain seq x y z
N MET A 1 1.15 16.44 -0.97
CA MET A 1 0.34 17.31 -1.86
C MET A 1 -0.91 17.66 -1.09
N LYS A 2 -1.09 18.93 -0.73
CA LYS A 2 -2.25 19.33 0.07
C LYS A 2 -3.51 19.13 -0.74
N VAL A 3 -4.56 18.60 -0.13
CA VAL A 3 -5.88 18.42 -0.77
C VAL A 3 -6.39 19.73 -1.38
N GLU A 4 -5.93 20.88 -0.86
CA GLU A 4 -6.18 22.23 -1.36
C GLU A 4 -5.64 22.49 -2.78
N GLU A 5 -4.54 21.85 -3.20
CA GLU A 5 -3.88 22.09 -4.49
C GLU A 5 -4.39 21.19 -5.63
N LEU A 6 -5.37 20.34 -5.35
CA LEU A 6 -5.97 19.43 -6.34
C LEU A 6 -6.73 20.22 -7.42
N ASN A 7 -6.16 20.27 -8.64
CA ASN A 7 -6.76 20.83 -9.84
C ASN A 7 -7.40 19.71 -10.68
N VAL A 8 -8.73 19.77 -10.84
CA VAL A 8 -9.54 18.73 -11.49
C VAL A 8 -9.27 18.67 -13.00
N ASP A 9 -9.22 19.82 -13.67
CA ASP A 9 -9.04 19.90 -15.12
C ASP A 9 -7.61 19.49 -15.55
N GLU A 10 -6.60 19.79 -14.72
CA GLU A 10 -5.22 19.37 -14.98
C GLU A 10 -5.06 17.85 -14.92
N LYS A 11 -5.73 17.18 -13.98
CA LYS A 11 -5.62 15.72 -13.80
C LYS A 11 -6.39 14.91 -14.84
N ILE A 12 -7.43 15.49 -15.44
CA ILE A 12 -8.26 14.83 -16.46
C ILE A 12 -7.69 15.00 -17.86
N GLY A 13 -6.96 16.09 -18.09
CA GLY A 13 -6.29 16.35 -19.36
C GLY A 13 -7.28 16.46 -20.53
N ASN A 14 -6.98 15.77 -21.63
CA ASN A 14 -7.65 15.96 -22.93
C ASN A 14 -9.10 15.44 -22.97
N VAL A 15 -9.56 14.71 -21.96
CA VAL A 15 -10.91 14.13 -21.92
C VAL A 15 -11.92 15.08 -21.25
N LYS A 16 -11.46 16.24 -20.77
CA LYS A 16 -12.28 17.22 -20.02
C LYS A 16 -13.53 17.68 -20.79
N ASP A 17 -13.45 17.76 -22.12
CA ASP A 17 -14.54 18.29 -22.95
C ASP A 17 -15.63 17.24 -23.23
N ILE A 18 -15.36 15.97 -22.91
CA ILE A 18 -16.28 14.84 -23.11
C ILE A 18 -17.01 14.50 -21.81
N LEU A 19 -16.42 14.83 -20.66
CA LEU A 19 -16.92 14.46 -19.34
C LEU A 19 -17.77 15.56 -18.70
N THR A 20 -18.85 15.14 -18.06
CA THR A 20 -19.64 16.02 -17.17
C THR A 20 -18.83 16.39 -15.92
N GLU A 21 -19.13 17.53 -15.30
CA GLU A 21 -18.45 17.98 -14.07
C GLU A 21 -18.47 16.92 -12.95
N THR A 22 -19.55 16.16 -12.82
CA THR A 22 -19.65 15.05 -11.85
C THR A 22 -18.70 13.91 -12.19
N GLN A 23 -18.58 13.54 -13.47
CA GLN A 23 -17.64 12.51 -13.91
C GLN A 23 -16.20 12.96 -13.74
N LYS A 24 -15.93 14.26 -13.96
CA LYS A 24 -14.62 14.85 -13.72
C LYS A 24 -14.21 14.72 -12.25
N LYS A 25 -15.08 15.18 -11.34
CA LYS A 25 -14.84 15.10 -9.89
C LYS A 25 -14.61 13.66 -9.41
N ARG A 26 -15.40 12.70 -9.90
CA ARG A 26 -15.24 11.26 -9.60
C ARG A 26 -13.92 10.69 -10.15
N GLY A 27 -13.55 11.05 -11.38
CA GLY A 27 -12.34 10.55 -12.03
C GLY A 27 -11.04 10.92 -11.30
N VAL A 28 -11.06 12.02 -10.54
CA VAL A 28 -9.88 12.51 -9.82
C VAL A 28 -9.72 11.87 -8.43
N LEU A 29 -10.73 11.17 -7.90
CA LEU A 29 -10.68 10.55 -6.57
C LEU A 29 -9.50 9.58 -6.41
N ILE A 30 -9.23 8.74 -7.41
CA ILE A 30 -8.12 7.77 -7.38
C ILE A 30 -6.78 8.50 -7.28
N HIS A 31 -6.58 9.58 -8.05
CA HIS A 31 -5.37 10.39 -7.99
C HIS A 31 -5.21 11.13 -6.66
N ALA A 32 -6.32 11.57 -6.07
CA ALA A 32 -6.31 12.17 -4.74
C ALA A 32 -5.89 11.14 -3.68
N PHE A 33 -6.47 9.94 -3.68
CA PHE A 33 -6.11 8.87 -2.76
C PHE A 33 -4.64 8.45 -2.89
N GLN A 34 -4.13 8.29 -4.11
CA GLN A 34 -2.71 8.00 -4.35
C GLN A 34 -1.80 9.08 -3.75
N SER A 35 -2.17 10.35 -3.88
CA SER A 35 -1.37 11.47 -3.37
C SER A 35 -1.39 11.52 -1.85
N ILE A 36 -2.55 11.30 -1.23
CA ILE A 36 -2.71 11.25 0.23
C ILE A 36 -1.93 10.07 0.80
N GLN A 37 -2.07 8.88 0.21
CA GLN A 37 -1.38 7.69 0.68
C GLN A 37 0.13 7.77 0.48
N LYS A 38 0.63 8.45 -0.55
CA LYS A 38 2.07 8.69 -0.72
C LYS A 38 2.67 9.56 0.38
N GLU A 39 1.88 10.48 0.95
CA GLU A 39 2.32 11.38 2.02
C GLU A 39 2.15 10.77 3.41
N HIS A 40 1.02 10.10 3.65
CA HIS A 40 0.64 9.61 4.97
C HIS A 40 0.82 8.08 5.15
N ASN A 41 1.09 7.32 4.08
CA ASN A 41 1.06 5.84 4.02
C ASN A 41 -0.31 5.19 4.30
N TYR A 42 -1.35 5.99 4.50
CA TYR A 42 -2.75 5.58 4.63
C TYR A 42 -3.66 6.75 4.24
N LEU A 43 -4.98 6.55 4.31
CA LEU A 43 -6.01 7.56 4.08
C LEU A 43 -6.64 7.98 5.42
N PRO A 44 -6.23 9.12 6.02
CA PRO A 44 -6.83 9.61 7.25
C PRO A 44 -8.26 10.11 7.02
N GLU A 45 -9.14 9.86 7.98
CA GLU A 45 -10.55 10.27 7.92
C GLU A 45 -10.72 11.79 7.76
N ASP A 46 -9.94 12.59 8.48
CA ASP A 46 -9.99 14.06 8.40
C ASP A 46 -9.70 14.57 6.98
N ILE A 47 -8.75 13.91 6.29
CA ILE A 47 -8.37 14.26 4.93
C ILE A 47 -9.45 13.82 3.93
N LEU A 48 -10.03 12.63 4.11
CA LEU A 48 -11.15 12.17 3.29
C LEU A 48 -12.39 13.05 3.45
N ASN A 49 -12.68 13.53 4.66
CA ASN A 49 -13.76 14.47 4.93
C ASN A 49 -13.51 15.81 4.23
N THR A 50 -12.27 16.31 4.29
CA THR A 50 -11.85 17.52 3.56
C THR A 50 -12.00 17.35 2.04
N LEU A 51 -11.60 16.19 1.51
CA LEU A 51 -11.74 15.85 0.09
C LEU A 51 -13.20 15.79 -0.36
N SER A 52 -14.07 15.16 0.45
CA SER A 52 -15.51 15.06 0.23
C SER A 52 -16.14 16.45 0.10
N LYS A 53 -15.82 17.37 1.03
CA LYS A 53 -16.29 18.76 1.00
C LYS A 53 -15.77 19.54 -0.21
N LYS A 54 -14.50 19.35 -0.57
CA LYS A 54 -13.89 20.07 -1.70
C LYS A 54 -14.47 19.64 -3.05
N LEU A 55 -14.68 18.34 -3.24
CA LEU A 55 -15.21 17.80 -4.50
C LEU A 55 -16.73 17.86 -4.57
N ASP A 56 -17.42 18.16 -3.46
CA ASP A 56 -18.87 18.11 -3.33
C ASP A 56 -19.40 16.70 -3.69
N ILE A 57 -18.75 15.68 -3.12
CA ILE A 57 -19.10 14.27 -3.27
C ILE A 57 -19.47 13.72 -1.89
N PRO A 58 -20.56 12.96 -1.73
CA PRO A 58 -20.91 12.34 -0.46
C PRO A 58 -19.76 11.49 0.11
N LEU A 59 -19.49 11.63 1.41
CA LEU A 59 -18.42 10.89 2.08
C LEU A 59 -18.56 9.37 1.91
N SER A 60 -19.80 8.85 1.87
CA SER A 60 -20.10 7.45 1.59
C SER A 60 -19.57 6.97 0.24
N GLU A 61 -19.62 7.81 -0.79
CA GLU A 61 -19.12 7.49 -2.12
C GLU A 61 -17.59 7.51 -2.17
N VAL A 62 -16.96 8.45 -1.43
CA VAL A 62 -15.50 8.51 -1.24
C VAL A 62 -15.01 7.23 -0.58
N TYR A 63 -15.63 6.80 0.52
CA TYR A 63 -15.31 5.54 1.19
C TYR A 63 -15.57 4.33 0.31
N SER A 64 -16.71 4.29 -0.39
CA SER A 64 -17.05 3.19 -1.29
C SER A 64 -15.99 3.01 -2.39
N THR A 65 -15.49 4.12 -2.94
CA THR A 65 -14.44 4.10 -3.97
C THR A 65 -13.11 3.66 -3.38
N ALA A 66 -12.72 4.21 -2.22
CA ALA A 66 -11.47 3.85 -1.56
C ALA A 66 -11.45 2.38 -1.12
N SER A 67 -12.56 1.85 -0.60
CA SER A 67 -12.66 0.45 -0.14
C SER A 67 -12.71 -0.56 -1.29
N PHE A 68 -13.09 -0.13 -2.49
CA PHE A 68 -13.16 -1.02 -3.65
C PHE A 68 -11.76 -1.49 -4.09
N TYR A 69 -10.75 -0.64 -3.97
CA TYR A 69 -9.38 -0.97 -4.34
C TYR A 69 -8.59 -1.41 -3.11
N LYS A 70 -8.12 -2.67 -3.13
CA LYS A 70 -7.24 -3.23 -2.07
C LYS A 70 -5.92 -2.46 -1.89
N HIS A 71 -5.56 -1.61 -2.85
CA HIS A 71 -4.38 -0.77 -2.78
C HIS A 71 -4.49 0.38 -1.75
N PHE A 72 -5.71 0.77 -1.36
CA PHE A 72 -5.92 1.85 -0.41
C PHE A 72 -6.14 1.37 1.01
N TYR A 73 -5.51 2.04 1.98
CA TYR A 73 -5.53 1.63 3.39
C TYR A 73 -6.09 2.73 4.28
N PHE A 74 -6.96 2.37 5.22
CA PHE A 74 -7.56 3.31 6.19
C PHE A 74 -6.84 3.34 7.53
N LYS A 75 -5.97 2.36 7.79
CA LYS A 75 -5.20 2.25 9.03
C LYS A 75 -3.76 2.73 8.81
N PRO A 76 -3.14 3.36 9.82
CA PRO A 76 -1.73 3.73 9.77
C PRO A 76 -0.85 2.53 9.41
N ARG A 77 0.03 2.75 8.44
CA ARG A 77 1.02 1.77 8.01
C ARG A 77 2.41 2.21 8.43
N GLY A 78 3.27 1.22 8.64
CA GLY A 78 4.66 1.46 8.95
C GLY A 78 5.42 2.01 7.74
N LYS A 79 6.57 2.62 8.00
CA LYS A 79 7.48 3.19 7.00
C LYS A 79 7.95 2.14 5.97
N ASN A 80 8.07 0.88 6.39
CA ASN A 80 8.45 -0.22 5.52
C ASN A 80 7.32 -1.24 5.41
N ILE A 81 6.84 -1.44 4.21
CA ILE A 81 5.82 -2.44 3.89
C ILE A 81 6.54 -3.68 3.39
N VAL A 82 6.49 -4.76 4.18
CA VAL A 82 7.03 -6.06 3.79
C VAL A 82 5.89 -6.99 3.43
N CYS A 83 5.84 -7.41 2.18
CA CYS A 83 4.82 -8.33 1.69
C CYS A 83 5.44 -9.69 1.35
N VAL A 84 4.96 -10.76 1.98
CA VAL A 84 5.44 -12.12 1.73
C VAL A 84 4.54 -12.84 0.73
N CYS A 85 5.13 -13.41 -0.32
CA CYS A 85 4.40 -14.19 -1.30
C CYS A 85 4.02 -15.55 -0.72
N THR A 86 2.71 -15.80 -0.58
CA THR A 86 2.14 -17.08 -0.11
C THR A 86 1.57 -17.92 -1.25
N GLY A 87 1.87 -17.54 -2.50
CA GLY A 87 1.48 -18.32 -3.68
C GLY A 87 2.10 -19.70 -3.71
N THR A 88 1.46 -20.62 -4.45
CA THR A 88 1.81 -22.06 -4.47
C THR A 88 3.31 -22.32 -4.67
N ALA A 89 3.95 -21.65 -5.64
CA ALA A 89 5.38 -21.80 -5.91
C ALA A 89 6.25 -21.33 -4.73
N CYS A 90 5.89 -20.24 -4.07
CA CYS A 90 6.62 -19.72 -2.90
C CYS A 90 6.35 -20.58 -1.67
N HIS A 91 5.12 -21.05 -1.49
CA HIS A 91 4.72 -21.93 -0.39
C HIS A 91 5.50 -23.24 -0.42
N VAL A 92 5.57 -23.92 -1.57
CA VAL A 92 6.34 -25.17 -1.73
C VAL A 92 7.85 -24.96 -1.52
N ARG A 93 8.37 -23.77 -1.88
CA ARG A 93 9.78 -23.41 -1.62
C ARG A 93 10.04 -22.89 -0.20
N GLY A 94 9.04 -22.91 0.68
CA GLY A 94 9.22 -22.60 2.10
C GLY A 94 9.06 -21.12 2.47
N SER A 95 8.23 -20.36 1.76
CA SER A 95 7.93 -18.96 2.15
C SER A 95 7.29 -18.83 3.55
N GLY A 96 6.65 -19.88 4.06
CA GLY A 96 6.17 -19.92 5.44
C GLY A 96 7.28 -19.70 6.48
N LYS A 97 8.46 -20.32 6.27
CA LYS A 97 9.62 -20.11 7.16
C LYS A 97 10.16 -18.69 7.10
N VAL A 98 10.01 -18.02 5.95
CA VAL A 98 10.40 -16.62 5.79
C VAL A 98 9.43 -15.73 6.57
N LEU A 99 8.12 -16.02 6.48
CA LEU A 99 7.09 -15.31 7.23
C LEU A 99 7.32 -15.44 8.75
N GLU A 100 7.41 -16.67 9.26
CA GLU A 100 7.65 -16.95 10.69
C GLU A 100 8.88 -16.21 11.21
N LYS A 101 9.97 -16.22 10.44
CA LYS A 101 11.21 -15.55 10.84
C LYS A 101 11.08 -14.03 10.92
N ILE A 102 10.27 -13.42 10.05
CA ILE A 102 9.98 -11.98 10.10
C ILE A 102 9.08 -11.68 11.31
N GLU A 103 8.05 -12.50 11.54
CA GLU A 103 7.17 -12.40 12.70
C GLU A 103 7.95 -12.45 14.02
N GLU A 104 8.84 -13.44 14.19
CA GLU A 104 9.71 -13.58 15.37
C GLU A 104 10.66 -12.39 15.54
N SER A 105 11.19 -11.85 14.45
CA SER A 105 12.20 -10.79 14.49
C SER A 105 11.64 -9.41 14.88
N PHE A 106 10.35 -9.18 14.64
CA PHE A 106 9.65 -7.93 14.91
C PHE A 106 8.54 -8.06 15.97
N GLY A 107 8.19 -9.28 16.38
CA GLY A 107 7.17 -9.54 17.40
C GLY A 107 5.76 -9.20 16.95
N ILE A 108 5.45 -9.37 15.66
CA ILE A 108 4.15 -9.07 15.04
C ILE A 108 3.64 -10.26 14.24
N LYS A 109 2.36 -10.27 13.87
CA LYS A 109 1.77 -11.26 12.95
C LYS A 109 1.49 -10.70 11.56
N GLU A 110 1.20 -11.57 10.61
CA GLU A 110 0.66 -11.16 9.32
C GLU A 110 -0.55 -10.21 9.46
N GLY A 111 -0.53 -9.10 8.71
CA GLY A 111 -1.56 -8.06 8.76
C GLY A 111 -1.36 -7.00 9.86
N GLU A 112 -0.32 -7.13 10.69
CA GLU A 112 -0.03 -6.17 11.75
C GLU A 112 1.09 -5.19 11.38
N THR A 113 1.07 -4.05 12.07
CA THR A 113 2.11 -3.01 12.00
C THR A 113 2.80 -2.94 13.35
N THR A 114 4.11 -2.79 13.36
CA THR A 114 4.88 -2.64 14.60
C THR A 114 4.46 -1.37 15.37
N PRO A 115 4.53 -1.36 16.71
CA PRO A 115 4.12 -0.20 17.51
C PRO A 115 4.91 1.08 17.23
N ASP A 116 6.14 0.95 16.73
CA ASP A 116 7.01 2.05 16.34
C ASP A 116 6.76 2.55 14.90
N LEU A 117 5.75 2.01 14.21
CA LEU A 117 5.44 2.29 12.81
C LEU A 117 6.65 2.13 11.87
N SER A 118 7.62 1.27 12.22
CA SER A 118 8.77 1.02 11.36
C SER A 118 8.46 0.03 10.24
N LEU A 119 7.61 -0.97 10.51
CA LEU A 119 7.27 -2.04 9.57
C LEU A 119 5.79 -2.46 9.64
N THR A 120 5.19 -2.71 8.48
CA THR A 120 3.93 -3.44 8.33
C THR A 120 4.18 -4.75 7.60
N LEU A 121 3.73 -5.86 8.18
CA LEU A 121 3.84 -7.19 7.57
C LEU A 121 2.53 -7.57 6.89
N GLU A 122 2.59 -7.91 5.60
CA GLU A 122 1.45 -8.37 4.83
C GLU A 122 1.78 -9.65 4.06
N THR A 123 0.74 -10.37 3.64
CA THR A 123 0.86 -11.50 2.73
C THR A 123 0.12 -11.23 1.43
N VAL A 124 0.68 -11.73 0.33
CA VAL A 124 0.07 -11.62 -1.00
C VAL A 124 0.04 -13.00 -1.66
N GLY A 125 -1.10 -13.30 -2.30
CA GLY A 125 -1.30 -14.59 -2.94
C GLY A 125 -0.34 -14.85 -4.11
N CYS A 126 0.09 -13.84 -4.87
CA CYS A 126 1.12 -14.01 -5.89
C CYS A 126 1.75 -12.66 -6.27
N VAL A 127 3.08 -12.62 -6.35
CA VAL A 127 3.84 -11.48 -6.89
C VAL A 127 4.09 -11.64 -8.41
N GLY A 128 3.99 -12.86 -8.94
CA GLY A 128 4.27 -13.16 -10.35
C GLY A 128 5.72 -13.49 -10.67
N CYS A 129 6.62 -13.47 -9.67
CA CYS A 129 8.05 -13.76 -9.85
C CYS A 129 8.45 -15.19 -9.44
N CYS A 130 7.67 -16.20 -9.87
CA CYS A 130 7.84 -17.59 -9.43
C CYS A 130 9.23 -18.18 -9.71
N GLY A 131 9.95 -17.70 -10.73
CA GLY A 131 11.33 -18.12 -11.02
C GLY A 131 12.30 -17.84 -9.87
N LEU A 132 12.05 -16.77 -9.11
CA LEU A 132 12.88 -16.33 -7.98
C LEU A 132 12.30 -16.75 -6.62
N ALA A 133 11.34 -17.67 -6.59
CA ALA A 133 10.73 -18.10 -5.33
C ALA A 133 11.78 -18.71 -4.36
N PRO A 134 11.70 -18.45 -3.04
CA PRO A 134 10.71 -17.60 -2.34
C PRO A 134 10.90 -16.11 -2.59
N VAL A 135 9.79 -15.36 -2.69
CA VAL A 135 9.79 -13.91 -3.00
C VAL A 135 9.11 -13.12 -1.90
N ILE A 136 9.69 -11.97 -1.56
CA ILE A 136 9.07 -10.92 -0.75
C ILE A 136 9.18 -9.58 -1.49
N THR A 137 8.33 -8.61 -1.15
CA THR A 137 8.49 -7.22 -1.58
C THR A 137 8.69 -6.31 -0.37
N VAL A 138 9.56 -5.31 -0.51
CA VAL A 138 9.79 -4.28 0.50
C VAL A 138 9.57 -2.93 -0.15
N ASN A 139 8.52 -2.19 0.24
CA ASN A 139 8.18 -0.89 -0.37
C ASN A 139 8.19 -0.92 -1.91
N GLU A 140 7.62 -1.96 -2.52
CA GLU A 140 7.59 -2.23 -3.98
C GLU A 140 8.87 -2.83 -4.59
N GLU A 141 10.00 -2.85 -3.88
CA GLU A 141 11.21 -3.55 -4.33
C GLU A 141 11.04 -5.07 -4.19
N VAL A 142 11.19 -5.81 -5.28
CA VAL A 142 11.11 -7.28 -5.27
C VAL A 142 12.43 -7.89 -4.82
N ALA A 143 12.38 -8.71 -3.78
CA ALA A 143 13.50 -9.52 -3.29
C ALA A 143 13.17 -11.01 -3.44
N GLY A 144 13.90 -11.69 -4.32
CA GLY A 144 13.78 -13.13 -4.54
C GLY A 144 15.04 -13.90 -4.16
N ASP A 145 14.98 -15.22 -4.31
CA ASP A 145 16.00 -16.18 -3.89
C ASP A 145 16.40 -15.99 -2.42
N LEU A 146 15.38 -16.05 -1.56
CA LEU A 146 15.50 -15.75 -0.15
C LEU A 146 16.13 -16.92 0.60
N SER A 147 17.46 -16.88 0.71
CA SER A 147 18.19 -17.68 1.68
C SER A 147 18.00 -17.12 3.11
N PRO A 148 18.16 -17.94 4.17
CA PRO A 148 18.06 -17.47 5.56
C PRO A 148 19.00 -16.29 5.89
N LYS A 149 20.15 -16.20 5.21
CA LYS A 149 21.09 -15.07 5.33
C LYS A 149 20.52 -13.80 4.71
N ARG A 150 20.00 -13.89 3.49
CA ARG A 150 19.40 -12.76 2.78
C ARG A 150 18.17 -12.21 3.49
N VAL A 151 17.37 -13.08 4.10
CA VAL A 151 16.25 -12.66 4.97
C VAL A 151 16.75 -11.84 6.16
N ASN A 152 17.84 -12.26 6.83
CA ASN A 152 18.44 -11.47 7.92
C ASN A 152 18.98 -10.12 7.46
N GLU A 153 19.61 -10.07 6.28
CA GLU A 153 20.08 -8.81 5.69
C GLU A 153 18.93 -7.83 5.44
N ILE A 154 17.80 -8.32 4.93
CA ILE A 154 16.61 -7.50 4.69
C ILE A 154 16.01 -7.01 6.01
N ILE A 155 15.91 -7.87 7.02
CA ILE A 155 15.44 -7.49 8.37
C ILE A 155 16.33 -6.40 8.96
N ASN A 156 17.66 -6.52 8.82
CA ASN A 156 18.60 -5.51 9.31
C ASN A 156 18.51 -4.19 8.51
N ARG A 157 18.33 -4.25 7.19
CA ARG A 157 18.10 -3.07 6.33
C ARG A 157 16.84 -2.31 6.79
N VAL A 158 15.76 -3.04 7.09
CA VAL A 158 14.53 -2.42 7.58
C VAL A 158 14.71 -1.82 8.97
N LYS A 159 15.35 -2.54 9.91
CA LYS A 159 15.64 -2.02 11.27
C LYS A 159 16.56 -0.80 11.26
N GLY A 160 17.51 -0.75 10.31
CA GLY A 160 18.48 0.34 10.17
C GLY A 160 17.95 1.58 9.46
N SER A 161 16.83 1.50 8.75
CA SER A 161 16.23 2.62 8.00
C SER A 161 15.40 3.57 8.89
N LYS A 162 15.79 3.73 10.17
CA LYS A 162 15.15 4.66 11.13
C LYS A 162 15.16 6.08 10.58
#